data_AF-A0A4Q3CTH4-F1
#
_entry.id   AF-A0A4Q3CTH4-F1
#
_cell.length_a   1.000
_cell.length_b   1.000
_cell.length_c   1.000
_cell.angle_alpha   90.00
_cell.angle_beta   90.00
_cell.angle_gamma   90.00
#
_symmetry.space_group_name_H-M   'P 1'
#
loop_
_entity.id
_entity.type
_entity.pdbx_description
1 polymer ?
#
loop_
_entity_poly.entity_id
_entity_poly.type
_entity_poly.pdbx_seq_one_letter_code
_entity_poly.pdbx_strand_id
1 'polypeptide(L)'
;MRYLTSSHIAVKGGLRFSGKLIKPQNDFQDVRVIAYPIDPDYFKDIGHLMPVIRSEPLIKDLANITDGIDSTVMFFNAKKPYTIDIATKKSYTVRSLVILPAHRAMNLKGDLQVKNNGTYVTIKHFTVDRSNDALNVGFNPYRPGAVSIPATLSDNFRLLFTKTENAGIAEVKLSSAPIVENYVEKTLGQNVTNAIAILGCLPMGTSASCQRQRICDRPCKGYRCI
;
A
#
# COMPACT_ATOMS: atom_id res chain seq x y z
N MET A 1 -20.11 3.01 19.60
CA MET A 1 -19.73 1.70 19.02
C MET A 1 -18.22 1.59 19.05
N ARG A 2 -17.66 0.43 19.41
CA ARG A 2 -16.20 0.17 19.42
C ARG A 2 -15.81 -0.60 18.15
N TYR A 3 -14.62 -0.36 17.63
CA TYR A 3 -14.05 -1.12 16.52
C TYR A 3 -12.54 -1.27 16.75
N LEU A 4 -11.94 -2.26 16.10
CA LEU A 4 -10.49 -2.44 16.12
C LEU A 4 -9.84 -1.49 15.11
N THR A 5 -8.69 -0.94 15.48
CA THR A 5 -7.85 -0.09 14.63
C THR A 5 -6.40 -0.35 15.00
N SER A 6 -5.46 -0.06 14.10
CA SER A 6 -4.04 -0.28 14.35
C SER A 6 -3.19 0.84 13.77
N SER A 7 -2.01 0.98 14.34
CA SER A 7 -0.90 1.76 13.81
C SER A 7 0.28 0.81 13.55
N HIS A 8 1.15 1.18 12.62
CA HIS A 8 2.27 0.34 12.21
C HIS A 8 3.56 1.15 12.20
N ILE A 9 4.67 0.48 12.50
CA ILE A 9 6.02 1.03 12.35
C ILE A 9 6.96 -0.09 11.91
N ALA A 10 7.83 0.23 10.94
CA ALA A 10 8.93 -0.64 10.57
C ALA A 10 10.14 -0.34 11.46
N VAL A 11 10.73 -1.37 12.05
CA VAL A 11 11.95 -1.23 12.87
C VAL A 11 12.99 -2.25 12.41
N LYS A 12 14.28 -1.90 12.57
CA LYS A 12 15.36 -2.84 12.27
C LYS A 12 15.49 -3.86 13.41
N GLY A 13 15.41 -5.14 13.08
CA GLY A 13 15.59 -6.24 14.02
C GLY A 13 17.00 -6.31 14.62
N GLY A 14 17.14 -6.99 15.75
CA GLY A 14 18.41 -7.14 16.48
C GLY A 14 18.78 -5.92 17.35
N LEU A 15 17.92 -4.91 17.42
CA LEU A 15 18.11 -3.71 18.24
C LEU A 15 16.93 -3.54 19.21
N ARG A 16 17.20 -3.00 20.40
CA ARG A 16 16.13 -2.60 21.34
C ARG A 16 15.43 -1.36 20.79
N PHE A 17 14.11 -1.44 20.60
CA PHE A 17 13.30 -0.28 20.26
C PHE A 17 12.91 0.48 21.53
N SER A 18 13.23 1.78 21.59
CA SER A 18 12.91 2.68 22.71
C SER A 18 12.03 3.87 22.28
N GLY A 19 11.46 3.83 21.08
CA GLY A 19 10.58 4.88 20.57
C GLY A 19 9.15 4.78 21.10
N LYS A 20 8.40 5.87 20.98
CA LYS A 20 6.96 5.88 21.26
C LYS A 20 6.20 5.35 20.04
N LEU A 21 5.31 4.38 20.26
CA LEU A 21 4.42 3.89 19.21
C LEU A 21 3.37 4.95 18.86
N ILE A 22 3.04 5.00 17.57
CA ILE A 22 2.01 5.91 17.05
C ILE A 22 0.66 5.48 17.60
N LYS A 23 -0.12 6.43 18.12
CA LYS A 23 -1.50 6.15 18.52
C LYS A 23 -2.36 6.05 17.26
N PRO A 24 -3.21 5.01 17.11
CA PRO A 24 -4.06 4.90 15.94
C PRO A 24 -5.11 6.02 15.87
N GLN A 25 -5.61 6.49 17.02
CA GLN A 25 -6.62 7.54 17.17
C GLN A 25 -6.46 8.31 18.48
N ASN A 26 -7.15 9.44 18.62
CA ASN A 26 -7.13 10.26 19.84
C ASN A 26 -7.75 9.54 21.04
N ASP A 27 -8.93 8.95 20.84
CA ASP A 27 -9.61 8.10 21.81
C ASP A 27 -9.46 6.63 21.38
N PHE A 28 -8.68 5.87 22.15
CA PHE A 28 -8.41 4.47 21.87
C PHE A 28 -8.09 3.72 23.17
N GLN A 29 -8.32 2.41 23.13
CA GLN A 29 -7.92 1.48 24.19
C GLN A 29 -6.95 0.47 23.60
N ASP A 30 -5.79 0.29 24.25
CA ASP A 30 -4.83 -0.73 23.84
C ASP A 30 -5.42 -2.13 23.94
N VAL A 31 -5.25 -2.92 22.87
CA VAL A 31 -5.64 -4.33 22.82
C VAL A 31 -4.40 -5.21 22.89
N ARG A 32 -3.49 -5.08 21.92
CA ARG A 32 -2.25 -5.85 21.85
C ARG A 32 -1.23 -5.19 20.93
N VAL A 33 0.06 -5.35 21.27
CA VAL A 33 1.18 -5.06 20.36
C VAL A 33 1.68 -6.36 19.78
N ILE A 34 1.81 -6.42 18.45
CA ILE A 34 2.31 -7.59 17.71
C ILE A 34 3.50 -7.14 16.87
N ALA A 35 4.57 -7.94 16.88
CA ALA A 35 5.73 -7.77 16.02
C ALA A 35 5.89 -9.01 15.15
N TYR A 36 6.14 -8.81 13.86
CA TYR A 36 6.40 -9.88 12.89
C TYR A 36 7.47 -9.41 11.90
N PRO A 37 8.29 -10.34 11.36
CA PRO A 37 9.23 -10.01 10.32
C PRO A 37 8.50 -9.65 9.02
N ILE A 38 9.06 -8.71 8.27
CA ILE A 38 8.55 -8.26 6.97
C ILE A 38 9.69 -8.19 5.96
N ASP A 39 9.34 -8.30 4.68
CA ASP A 39 10.27 -8.02 3.60
C ASP A 39 10.61 -6.52 3.52
N PRO A 40 11.81 -6.14 3.04
CA PRO A 40 12.20 -4.73 2.88
C PRO A 40 11.25 -3.89 2.01
N ASP A 41 10.51 -4.56 1.12
CA ASP A 41 9.57 -3.94 0.18
C ASP A 41 8.11 -4.06 0.64
N TYR A 42 7.84 -4.52 1.87
CA TYR A 42 6.48 -4.77 2.36
C TYR A 42 5.54 -3.55 2.26
N PHE A 43 6.08 -2.37 2.49
CA PHE A 43 5.35 -1.10 2.45
C PHE A 43 5.45 -0.39 1.09
N LYS A 44 6.06 -1.02 0.09
CA LYS A 44 6.19 -0.46 -1.25
C LYS A 44 5.14 -1.07 -2.17
N ASP A 45 4.54 -0.23 -2.99
CA ASP A 45 3.72 -0.63 -4.14
C ASP A 45 4.47 -0.32 -5.44
N ILE A 46 3.91 -0.73 -6.57
CA ILE A 46 4.50 -0.57 -7.90
C ILE A 46 4.86 0.88 -8.24
N GLY A 47 4.26 1.89 -7.60
CA GLY A 47 4.53 3.30 -7.81
C GLY A 47 6.00 3.68 -7.59
N HIS A 48 6.71 3.00 -6.69
CA HIS A 48 8.14 3.24 -6.47
C HIS A 48 9.03 2.90 -7.69
N LEU A 49 8.51 2.13 -8.64
CA LEU A 49 9.19 1.80 -9.91
C LEU A 49 8.92 2.83 -11.02
N MET A 50 8.12 3.86 -10.74
CA MET A 50 7.70 4.89 -11.69
C MET A 50 7.18 4.27 -13.00
N PRO A 51 6.09 3.48 -12.94
CA PRO A 51 5.56 2.79 -14.10
C PRO A 51 5.07 3.78 -15.16
N VAL A 52 5.13 3.36 -16.43
CA VAL A 52 4.44 4.03 -17.52
C VAL A 52 3.00 3.54 -17.53
N ILE A 53 2.06 4.46 -17.33
CA ILE A 53 0.63 4.15 -17.27
C ILE A 53 -0.05 4.66 -18.53
N ARG A 54 -0.88 3.80 -19.14
CA ARG A 54 -1.68 4.13 -20.33
C ARG A 54 -3.09 3.64 -20.13
N SER A 55 -4.06 4.31 -20.74
CA SER A 55 -5.45 3.89 -20.70
C SER A 55 -6.11 3.92 -22.06
N GLU A 56 -7.03 2.98 -22.27
CA GLU A 56 -7.90 2.96 -23.44
C GLU A 56 -9.34 2.63 -23.00
N PRO A 57 -10.33 3.50 -23.29
CA PRO A 57 -10.16 4.85 -23.87
C PRO A 57 -9.42 5.81 -22.93
N LEU A 58 -8.95 6.94 -23.46
CA LEU A 58 -8.18 7.94 -22.70
C LEU A 58 -8.95 8.43 -21.46
N ILE A 59 -8.32 8.31 -20.30
CA ILE A 59 -8.83 8.77 -19.01
C ILE A 59 -8.10 10.05 -18.60
N LYS A 60 -8.85 11.07 -18.17
CA LYS A 60 -8.30 12.30 -17.60
C LYS A 60 -7.71 12.02 -16.21
N ASP A 61 -6.61 12.69 -15.88
CA ASP A 61 -5.99 12.62 -14.55
C ASP A 61 -5.51 11.20 -14.16
N LEU A 62 -5.17 10.37 -15.16
CA LEU A 62 -4.73 8.97 -14.98
C LEU A 62 -3.52 8.82 -14.05
N ALA A 63 -2.65 9.83 -13.99
CA ALA A 63 -1.46 9.80 -13.13
C ALA A 63 -1.80 9.74 -11.63
N ASN A 64 -3.01 10.17 -11.26
CA ASN A 64 -3.45 10.22 -9.85
C ASN A 64 -3.52 8.84 -9.20
N ILE A 65 -3.63 7.74 -9.96
CA ILE A 65 -3.80 6.41 -9.36
C ILE A 65 -2.51 5.79 -8.81
N THR A 66 -1.37 6.42 -9.01
CA THR A 66 -0.06 5.95 -8.53
C THR A 66 0.79 7.10 -8.00
N ASP A 67 0.19 8.23 -7.65
CA ASP A 67 0.92 9.38 -7.12
C ASP A 67 1.20 9.24 -5.62
N GLY A 68 0.57 8.27 -4.96
CA GLY A 68 0.69 8.00 -3.53
C GLY A 68 -0.13 8.95 -2.66
N ILE A 69 -1.04 9.72 -3.25
CA ILE A 69 -1.87 10.73 -2.60
C ILE A 69 -3.32 10.26 -2.62
N ASP A 70 -3.78 9.69 -1.50
CA ASP A 70 -5.16 9.16 -1.38
C ASP A 70 -6.28 10.23 -1.55
N SER A 71 -5.95 11.52 -1.68
CA SER A 71 -6.90 12.62 -1.92
C SER A 71 -7.08 13.01 -3.39
N THR A 72 -6.18 12.63 -4.29
CA THR A 72 -6.35 12.83 -5.73
C THR A 72 -7.19 11.68 -6.29
N VAL A 73 -7.97 11.95 -7.34
CA VAL A 73 -8.92 10.97 -7.87
C VAL A 73 -8.98 11.08 -9.38
N MET A 74 -9.09 9.94 -10.06
CA MET A 74 -9.54 9.85 -11.45
C MET A 74 -10.97 9.31 -11.53
N PHE A 75 -11.71 9.71 -12.56
CA PHE A 75 -13.08 9.24 -12.79
C PHE A 75 -13.21 8.57 -14.15
N PHE A 76 -14.06 7.53 -14.21
CA PHE A 76 -14.41 6.88 -15.46
C PHE A 76 -15.56 7.63 -16.16
N ASN A 77 -15.43 7.84 -17.47
CA ASN A 77 -16.46 8.50 -18.27
C ASN A 77 -17.38 7.46 -18.93
N ALA A 78 -18.61 7.32 -18.44
CA ALA A 78 -19.65 6.43 -18.96
C ALA A 78 -19.30 4.91 -19.05
N LYS A 79 -20.34 4.08 -19.20
CA LYS A 79 -20.36 2.60 -19.08
C LYS A 79 -19.66 1.86 -20.23
N LYS A 80 -18.40 2.18 -20.52
CA LYS A 80 -17.56 1.47 -21.49
C LYS A 80 -16.55 0.58 -20.76
N PRO A 81 -16.05 -0.50 -21.39
CA PRO A 81 -14.89 -1.19 -20.86
C PRO A 81 -13.68 -0.24 -20.91
N TYR A 82 -12.88 -0.27 -19.85
CA TYR A 82 -11.64 0.49 -19.76
C TYR A 82 -10.48 -0.46 -19.57
N THR A 83 -9.35 -0.17 -20.18
CA THR A 83 -8.09 -0.81 -19.88
C THR A 83 -7.13 0.21 -19.31
N ILE A 84 -6.39 -0.18 -18.28
CA ILE A 84 -5.25 0.57 -17.77
C ILE A 84 -4.04 -0.36 -17.80
N ASP A 85 -3.07 -0.02 -18.64
CA ASP A 85 -1.79 -0.70 -18.75
C ASP A 85 -0.77 -0.04 -17.83
N ILE A 86 -0.07 -0.86 -17.06
CA ILE A 86 0.95 -0.46 -16.11
C ILE A 86 2.23 -1.22 -16.49
N ALA A 87 3.18 -0.51 -17.09
CA ALA A 87 4.44 -1.07 -17.58
C ALA A 87 5.63 -0.56 -16.75
N THR A 88 6.48 -1.47 -16.28
CA THR A 88 7.70 -1.15 -15.53
C THR A 88 8.94 -1.50 -16.35
N LYS A 89 10.06 -0.81 -16.09
CA LYS A 89 11.35 -1.13 -16.75
C LYS A 89 11.95 -2.45 -16.30
N LYS A 90 11.62 -2.89 -15.09
CA LYS A 90 12.07 -4.14 -14.48
C LYS A 90 10.87 -4.97 -14.10
N SER A 91 10.99 -6.29 -14.24
CA SER A 91 9.96 -7.21 -13.76
C SER A 91 9.76 -7.06 -12.25
N TYR A 92 8.50 -7.13 -11.83
CA TYR A 92 8.07 -6.96 -10.46
C TYR A 92 7.14 -8.10 -10.06
N THR A 93 7.34 -8.64 -8.85
CA THR A 93 6.49 -9.71 -8.33
C THR A 93 5.34 -9.12 -7.55
N VAL A 94 4.11 -9.33 -8.02
CA VAL A 94 2.89 -8.87 -7.37
C VAL A 94 2.18 -10.03 -6.67
N ARG A 95 1.69 -9.78 -5.46
CA ARG A 95 0.87 -10.69 -4.64
C ARG A 95 -0.46 -10.09 -4.21
N SER A 96 -0.61 -8.77 -4.29
CA SER A 96 -1.86 -8.09 -3.97
C SER A 96 -2.14 -6.91 -4.89
N LEU A 97 -3.42 -6.68 -5.13
CA LEU A 97 -3.97 -5.46 -5.72
C LEU A 97 -4.88 -4.81 -4.67
N VAL A 98 -4.62 -3.55 -4.35
CA VAL A 98 -5.50 -2.72 -3.52
C VAL A 98 -5.99 -1.54 -4.35
N ILE A 99 -7.29 -1.33 -4.37
CA ILE A 99 -7.93 -0.19 -5.05
C ILE A 99 -8.55 0.69 -3.98
N LEU A 100 -8.08 1.92 -3.85
CA LEU A 100 -8.73 2.94 -3.04
C LEU A 100 -9.82 3.62 -3.87
N PRO A 101 -11.09 3.53 -3.47
CA PRO A 101 -12.18 4.13 -4.22
C PRO A 101 -12.22 5.65 -4.01
N ALA A 102 -12.86 6.35 -4.94
CA ALA A 102 -13.30 7.72 -4.70
C ALA A 102 -14.32 7.77 -3.55
N HIS A 103 -14.41 8.92 -2.88
CA HIS A 103 -15.36 9.17 -1.78
C HIS A 103 -16.79 9.39 -2.31
N ARG A 104 -17.37 8.38 -2.98
CA ARG A 104 -18.74 8.38 -3.50
C ARG A 104 -19.27 6.97 -3.72
N ALA A 105 -20.59 6.84 -3.74
CA ALA A 105 -21.24 5.59 -4.09
C ALA A 105 -20.86 5.13 -5.51
N MET A 106 -20.28 3.93 -5.62
CA MET A 106 -19.77 3.40 -6.90
C MET A 106 -19.75 1.88 -6.95
N ASN A 107 -19.72 1.32 -8.16
CA ASN A 107 -19.52 -0.11 -8.37
C ASN A 107 -18.52 -0.34 -9.51
N LEU A 108 -17.44 -1.05 -9.19
CA LEU A 108 -16.32 -1.32 -10.08
C LEU A 108 -16.10 -2.83 -10.18
N LYS A 109 -16.04 -3.38 -11.40
CA LYS A 109 -15.65 -4.77 -11.66
C LYS A 109 -14.60 -4.82 -12.74
N GLY A 110 -13.70 -5.79 -12.63
CA GLY A 110 -12.65 -5.95 -13.61
C GLY A 110 -11.76 -7.15 -13.34
N ASP A 111 -10.74 -7.24 -14.17
CA ASP A 111 -9.79 -8.32 -14.22
C ASP A 111 -8.38 -7.74 -14.11
N LEU A 112 -7.57 -8.37 -13.28
CA LEU A 112 -6.13 -8.17 -13.31
C LEU A 112 -5.54 -9.17 -14.30
N GLN A 113 -4.79 -8.65 -15.25
CA GLN A 113 -4.14 -9.41 -16.32
C GLN A 113 -2.64 -9.14 -16.33
N VAL A 114 -1.88 -10.09 -16.85
CA VAL A 114 -0.44 -9.95 -17.09
C VAL A 114 -0.11 -10.31 -18.52
N LYS A 115 0.92 -9.68 -19.07
CA LYS A 115 1.39 -10.00 -20.41
C LYS A 115 2.25 -11.26 -20.37
N ASN A 116 1.81 -12.31 -21.06
CA ASN A 116 2.54 -13.55 -21.22
C ASN A 116 2.67 -13.85 -22.73
N ASN A 117 3.91 -14.01 -23.22
CA ASN A 117 4.20 -14.26 -24.64
C ASN A 117 3.51 -13.29 -25.62
N GLY A 118 3.41 -12.02 -25.25
CA GLY A 118 2.79 -10.97 -26.09
C GLY A 118 1.28 -10.80 -25.92
N THR A 119 0.60 -11.73 -25.25
CA THR A 119 -0.86 -11.69 -25.01
C THR A 119 -1.17 -11.43 -23.55
N TYR A 120 -2.24 -10.69 -23.26
CA TYR A 120 -2.70 -10.50 -21.89
C TYR A 120 -3.53 -11.71 -21.43
N VAL A 121 -3.17 -12.26 -20.28
CA VAL A 121 -3.87 -13.39 -19.64
C VAL A 121 -4.41 -12.94 -18.30
N THR A 122 -5.69 -13.20 -18.06
CA THR A 122 -6.35 -12.90 -16.78
C THR A 122 -5.81 -13.81 -15.67
N ILE A 123 -5.36 -13.20 -14.58
CA ILE A 123 -4.90 -13.92 -13.38
C ILE A 123 -5.95 -13.91 -12.26
N LYS A 124 -6.80 -12.88 -12.20
CA LYS A 124 -7.80 -12.75 -11.15
C LYS A 124 -8.92 -11.78 -11.55
N HIS A 125 -10.15 -12.19 -11.30
CA HIS A 125 -11.34 -11.33 -11.37
C HIS A 125 -11.55 -10.63 -10.01
N PHE A 126 -11.98 -9.37 -10.03
CA PHE A 126 -12.24 -8.59 -8.82
C PHE A 126 -13.52 -7.75 -8.92
N THR A 127 -14.04 -7.37 -7.75
CA THR A 127 -15.18 -6.46 -7.61
C THR A 127 -14.95 -5.55 -6.42
N VAL A 128 -15.13 -4.25 -6.61
CA VAL A 128 -15.15 -3.24 -5.56
C VAL A 128 -16.52 -2.58 -5.60
N ASP A 129 -17.38 -3.01 -4.69
CA ASP A 129 -18.74 -2.49 -4.57
C ASP A 129 -18.85 -1.58 -3.37
N ARG A 130 -19.16 -0.32 -3.63
CA ARG A 130 -19.36 0.77 -2.67
C ARG A 130 -20.69 1.47 -3.00
N SER A 131 -21.68 0.76 -3.54
CA SER A 131 -22.96 1.38 -3.95
C SER A 131 -23.83 1.82 -2.78
N ASN A 132 -23.66 1.22 -1.60
CA ASN A 132 -24.38 1.58 -0.37
C ASN A 132 -23.42 2.30 0.60
N ASP A 133 -23.50 3.62 0.64
CA ASP A 133 -22.68 4.49 1.47
C ASP A 133 -23.37 4.92 2.78
N ALA A 134 -24.51 4.30 3.11
CA ALA A 134 -25.25 4.64 4.30
C ALA A 134 -24.48 4.25 5.58
N LEU A 135 -24.33 5.19 6.51
CA LEU A 135 -23.51 4.98 7.72
C LEU A 135 -24.04 3.87 8.64
N ASN A 136 -25.33 3.53 8.53
CA ASN A 136 -25.94 2.42 9.28
C ASN A 136 -25.49 1.04 8.79
N VAL A 137 -24.92 0.92 7.58
CA VAL A 137 -24.38 -0.35 7.06
C VAL A 137 -22.86 -0.50 7.29
N GLY A 138 -22.21 0.56 7.76
CA GLY A 138 -20.79 0.54 8.10
C GLY A 138 -20.23 1.94 8.35
N PHE A 139 -19.29 2.05 9.28
CA PHE A 139 -18.71 3.32 9.70
C PHE A 139 -17.66 3.90 8.74
N ASN A 140 -17.22 3.12 7.74
CA ASN A 140 -16.35 3.61 6.67
C ASN A 140 -16.87 3.03 5.33
N PRO A 141 -17.71 3.78 4.59
CA PRO A 141 -18.29 3.31 3.35
C PRO A 141 -17.31 3.27 2.17
N TYR A 142 -16.16 3.96 2.26
CA TYR A 142 -15.20 4.10 1.14
C TYR A 142 -13.90 3.35 1.40
N ARG A 143 -14.00 2.18 2.04
CA ARG A 143 -12.84 1.35 2.36
C ARG A 143 -12.19 0.77 1.10
N PRO A 144 -10.87 0.52 1.11
CA PRO A 144 -10.17 -0.09 -0.01
C PRO A 144 -10.75 -1.45 -0.40
N GLY A 145 -10.76 -1.76 -1.69
CA GLY A 145 -10.99 -3.10 -2.20
C GLY A 145 -9.66 -3.85 -2.30
N ALA A 146 -9.55 -5.00 -1.64
CA ALA A 146 -8.29 -5.75 -1.57
C ALA A 146 -8.42 -7.13 -2.23
N VAL A 147 -7.53 -7.39 -3.18
CA VAL A 147 -7.50 -8.61 -4.00
C VAL A 147 -6.18 -9.32 -3.75
N SER A 148 -6.27 -10.61 -3.38
CA SER A 148 -5.11 -11.47 -3.20
C SER A 148 -4.88 -12.31 -4.44
N ILE A 149 -3.63 -12.40 -4.89
CA ILE A 149 -3.23 -13.17 -6.07
C ILE A 149 -2.02 -14.07 -5.76
N PRO A 150 -1.83 -15.17 -6.50
CA PRO A 150 -0.58 -15.93 -6.42
C PRO A 150 0.60 -15.03 -6.84
N ALA A 151 1.80 -15.37 -6.37
CA ALA A 151 3.02 -14.64 -6.72
C ALA A 151 3.20 -14.62 -8.25
N THR A 152 2.99 -13.44 -8.83
CA THR A 152 2.98 -13.27 -10.28
C THR A 152 4.08 -12.29 -10.67
N LEU A 153 5.07 -12.79 -11.41
CA LEU A 153 6.18 -11.99 -11.93
C LEU A 153 5.82 -11.46 -13.33
N SER A 154 5.82 -10.14 -13.50
CA SER A 154 5.64 -9.50 -14.80
C SER A 154 6.24 -8.10 -14.78
N ASP A 155 6.55 -7.56 -15.96
CA ASP A 155 6.86 -6.13 -16.18
C ASP A 155 5.69 -5.36 -16.81
N ASN A 156 4.63 -6.07 -17.20
CA ASN A 156 3.44 -5.52 -17.84
C ASN A 156 2.18 -6.08 -17.16
N PHE A 157 1.46 -5.20 -16.48
CA PHE A 157 0.18 -5.49 -15.84
C PHE A 157 -0.92 -4.71 -16.55
N ARG A 158 -2.13 -5.28 -16.60
CA ARG A 158 -3.32 -4.62 -17.15
C ARG A 158 -4.49 -4.78 -16.20
N LEU A 159 -5.16 -3.67 -15.91
CA LEU A 159 -6.46 -3.65 -15.26
C LEU A 159 -7.51 -3.49 -16.34
N LEU A 160 -8.30 -4.53 -16.58
CA LEU A 160 -9.44 -4.51 -17.49
C LEU A 160 -10.71 -4.29 -16.67
N PHE A 161 -11.33 -3.12 -16.79
CA PHE A 161 -12.59 -2.82 -16.13
C PHE A 161 -13.76 -3.15 -17.03
N THR A 162 -14.62 -4.05 -16.57
CA THR A 162 -15.83 -4.50 -17.28
C THR A 162 -17.08 -3.76 -16.79
N LYS A 163 -17.04 -3.17 -15.58
CA LYS A 163 -18.12 -2.37 -15.01
C LYS A 163 -17.54 -1.17 -14.24
N THR A 164 -17.99 0.04 -14.56
CA THR A 164 -17.49 1.31 -13.99
C THR A 164 -18.64 2.26 -13.61
N GLU A 165 -19.62 1.80 -12.84
CA GLU A 165 -20.79 2.60 -12.49
C GLU A 165 -20.47 3.66 -11.45
N ASN A 166 -20.53 4.94 -11.86
CA ASN A 166 -20.12 6.11 -11.07
C ASN A 166 -18.72 5.95 -10.45
N ALA A 167 -17.87 5.14 -11.08
CA ALA A 167 -16.61 4.72 -10.52
C ALA A 167 -15.57 5.84 -10.57
N GLY A 168 -14.84 6.00 -9.48
CA GLY A 168 -13.62 6.76 -9.40
C GLY A 168 -12.59 6.02 -8.57
N ILE A 169 -11.32 6.20 -8.91
CA ILE A 169 -10.21 5.56 -8.21
C ILE A 169 -9.31 6.67 -7.69
N ALA A 170 -9.04 6.63 -6.39
CA ALA A 170 -8.02 7.47 -5.79
C ALA A 170 -6.65 6.87 -6.10
N GLU A 171 -6.45 5.60 -5.74
CA GLU A 171 -5.13 4.97 -5.78
C GLU A 171 -5.23 3.48 -6.14
N VAL A 172 -4.23 2.98 -6.87
CA VAL A 172 -4.04 1.57 -7.23
C VAL A 172 -2.68 1.12 -6.73
N LYS A 173 -2.69 0.18 -5.77
CA LYS A 173 -1.48 -0.34 -5.14
C LYS A 173 -1.29 -1.80 -5.53
N LEU A 174 -0.33 -2.06 -6.41
CA LEU A 174 0.16 -3.42 -6.72
C LEU A 174 1.41 -3.68 -5.87
N SER A 175 1.35 -4.63 -4.96
CA SER A 175 2.42 -4.86 -3.98
C SER A 175 2.92 -6.29 -3.99
N SER A 176 4.19 -6.46 -3.63
CA SER A 176 4.82 -7.77 -3.43
C SER A 176 4.41 -8.42 -2.11
N ALA A 177 3.94 -7.61 -1.15
CA ALA A 177 3.39 -8.06 0.12
C ALA A 177 2.05 -8.79 -0.09
N PRO A 178 1.84 -9.98 0.53
CA PRO A 178 0.55 -10.64 0.50
C PRO A 178 -0.46 -9.90 1.38
N ILE A 179 -1.70 -9.78 0.91
CA ILE A 179 -2.83 -9.22 1.66
C ILE A 179 -3.97 -10.24 1.66
N VAL A 180 -4.74 -10.27 2.75
CA VAL A 180 -5.96 -11.07 2.84
C VAL A 180 -7.02 -10.45 1.93
N GLU A 181 -7.52 -11.24 0.97
CA GLU A 181 -8.58 -10.80 0.07
C GLU A 181 -9.84 -10.37 0.83
N ASN A 182 -10.40 -9.21 0.48
CA ASN A 182 -11.57 -8.60 1.13
C ASN A 182 -11.45 -8.55 2.66
N TYR A 183 -10.25 -8.24 3.18
CA TYR A 183 -10.02 -8.19 4.63
C TYR A 183 -10.95 -7.20 5.34
N VAL A 184 -11.28 -6.09 4.69
CA VAL A 184 -12.21 -5.09 5.20
C VAL A 184 -13.58 -5.71 5.48
N GLU A 185 -14.12 -6.44 4.50
CA GLU A 185 -15.43 -7.05 4.60
C GLU A 185 -15.41 -8.21 5.60
N LYS A 186 -14.33 -9.00 5.62
CA LYS A 186 -14.13 -10.13 6.56
C LYS A 186 -13.97 -9.69 8.00
N THR A 187 -13.45 -8.48 8.23
CA THR A 187 -13.27 -7.89 9.56
C THR A 187 -14.42 -6.98 9.96
N LEU A 188 -15.54 -7.01 9.21
CA LEU A 188 -16.73 -6.19 9.46
C LEU A 188 -16.42 -4.70 9.53
N GLY A 189 -15.41 -4.28 8.75
CA GLY A 189 -15.13 -2.88 8.53
C GLY A 189 -14.00 -2.26 9.33
N GLN A 190 -13.23 -3.05 10.08
CA GLN A 190 -12.05 -2.58 10.80
C GLN A 190 -11.13 -1.75 9.88
N ASN A 191 -10.76 -0.56 10.36
CA ASN A 191 -9.82 0.30 9.66
C ASN A 191 -8.41 -0.25 9.88
N VAL A 192 -7.74 -0.61 8.79
CA VAL A 192 -6.29 -0.80 8.75
C VAL A 192 -5.73 0.46 8.11
N THR A 193 -5.41 1.46 8.91
CA THR A 193 -4.77 2.67 8.40
C THR A 193 -3.31 2.33 8.14
N ASN A 194 -2.92 2.30 6.86
CA ASN A 194 -1.52 2.21 6.45
C ASN A 194 -0.86 3.60 6.59
N ALA A 195 -0.81 4.14 7.80
CA ALA A 195 0.06 5.27 8.10
C ALA A 195 1.48 4.71 8.23
N ILE A 196 2.22 4.69 7.13
CA ILE A 196 3.64 4.32 7.13
C ILE A 196 4.41 5.56 7.58
N ALA A 197 4.79 5.61 8.86
CA ALA A 197 5.89 6.47 9.27
C ALA A 197 7.19 5.75 8.90
N ILE A 198 7.76 6.08 7.74
CA ILE A 198 9.16 5.75 7.45
C ILE A 198 9.99 6.67 8.34
N LEU A 199 10.50 6.17 9.47
CA LEU A 199 11.55 6.85 10.21
C LEU A 199 12.85 6.74 9.38
N GLY A 200 12.95 7.56 8.33
CA GLY A 200 14.17 7.76 7.59
C GLY A 200 15.17 8.44 8.51
N CYS A 201 16.18 7.70 8.96
CA CYS A 201 17.44 8.31 9.36
C CYS A 201 17.96 9.08 8.14
N LEU A 202 17.87 10.41 8.16
CA LEU A 202 18.61 11.29 7.27
C LEU A 202 20.12 11.13 7.58
N PRO A 203 20.97 10.73 6.62
CA PRO A 203 22.37 11.08 6.66
C PRO A 203 22.53 12.33 5.79
N MET A 204 22.46 13.52 6.39
CA MET A 204 23.09 14.69 5.77
C MET A 204 24.46 14.85 6.39
N GLY A 205 25.45 14.34 5.66
CA GLY A 205 26.85 14.56 5.99
C GLY A 205 27.22 16.03 5.82
N THR A 206 28.08 16.49 6.71
CA THR A 206 29.10 17.47 6.37
C THR A 206 30.43 16.88 6.81
N SER A 207 31.32 16.82 5.83
CA SER A 207 32.74 16.52 5.94
C SER A 207 33.37 17.22 7.16
N ALA A 208 34.00 16.44 8.04
CA ALA A 208 35.03 16.95 8.93
C ALA A 208 36.12 15.88 9.08
N SER A 209 37.21 16.14 8.36
CA SER A 209 38.59 15.69 8.58
C SER A 209 38.84 14.50 9.50
N CYS A 210 39.33 13.43 8.90
CA CYS A 210 40.19 12.47 9.59
C CYS A 210 41.47 13.19 10.03
N GLN A 211 41.52 13.66 11.28
CA GLN A 211 42.78 13.97 11.94
C GLN A 211 43.05 12.94 13.03
N ARG A 212 44.17 12.23 12.86
CA ARG A 212 44.87 11.53 13.94
C ARG A 212 45.11 12.53 15.08
N GLN A 213 44.56 12.26 16.26
CA GLN A 213 45.19 12.69 17.50
C GLN A 213 45.25 11.51 18.47
N ARG A 214 46.50 11.19 18.77
CA ARG A 214 46.99 10.25 19.77
C ARG A 214 46.90 10.95 21.15
N ILE A 215 46.83 10.17 22.23
CA ILE A 215 47.03 10.54 23.66
C ILE A 215 45.72 11.02 24.33
N CYS A 216 45.12 10.36 25.32
CA CYS A 216 45.67 9.84 26.60
C CYS A 216 45.11 8.46 27.03
N ASP A 217 46.03 7.51 27.25
CA ASP A 217 46.30 6.75 28.49
C ASP A 217 45.22 6.50 29.59
N ARG A 218 45.09 5.19 29.91
CA ARG A 218 44.78 4.50 31.21
C ARG A 218 43.32 4.02 31.49
N PRO A 219 43.13 2.95 32.32
CA PRO A 219 43.05 1.56 31.85
C PRO A 219 41.74 0.85 32.26
N CYS A 220 41.45 -0.29 31.62
CA CYS A 220 40.38 -1.20 31.99
C CYS A 220 40.42 -1.60 33.48
N LYS A 221 39.30 -1.43 34.20
CA LYS A 221 38.98 -2.15 35.44
C LYS A 221 37.46 -2.27 35.59
N GLY A 222 36.96 -3.51 35.72
CA GLY A 222 35.67 -3.94 36.31
C GLY A 222 34.41 -3.26 35.75
N TYR A 223 33.38 -3.93 35.29
CA TYR A 223 32.54 -4.87 36.03
C TYR A 223 31.65 -5.61 35.04
N ARG A 224 31.32 -6.88 35.36
CA ARG A 224 30.30 -7.69 34.69
C ARG A 224 28.95 -6.99 34.76
N CYS A 225 28.27 -6.84 33.62
CA CYS A 225 26.84 -6.57 33.60
C CYS A 225 26.08 -7.86 33.92
N ILE A 226 25.16 -7.76 34.88
CA ILE A 226 24.02 -8.68 35.06
C ILE A 226 22.99 -8.32 33.99
#